data_AF-A0A0Q6VT66-F1
#
_entry.id   AF-A0A0Q6VT66-F1
#
_cell.length_a   1.000
_cell.length_b   1.000
_cell.length_c   1.000
_cell.angle_alpha   90.00
_cell.angle_beta   90.00
_cell.angle_gamma   90.00
#
_symmetry.space_group_name_H-M   'P 1'
#
loop_
_entity.id
_entity.type
_entity.pdbx_description
1 polymer ?
#
loop_
_entity_poly.entity_id
_entity_poly.type
_entity_poly.pdbx_seq_one_letter_code
_entity_poly.pdbx_strand_id
1 'polypeptide(L)'
;MHDDDDDHDHHHDNHYSDMQARVRALETVLTEKGLIDPAAIDVIVETYETKIGPRNGARVVARAWSDPAFAEWLKRDATEAIASLGYTGRQGEHMRAVFNTVDTHNLVVCTLCSCYPWSVLGLPPVWYKAPAYRSRAVIDPRGVLAEFGVTLPEGKKVRVWDSTAELRYLVVPERPVGTEGWNETELADLVSRDAMIGTGVAAMPGAAI
;
A
#
# COMPACT_ATOMS: atom_id res chain seq x y z
N MET A 1 -5.10 -46.57 49.88
CA MET A 1 -6.48 -46.44 49.38
C MET A 1 -6.92 -45.03 49.68
N HIS A 2 -7.38 -44.33 48.63
CA HIS A 2 -7.62 -42.89 48.47
C HIS A 2 -6.30 -42.13 48.25
N ASP A 3 -5.86 -41.82 47.02
CA ASP A 3 -6.55 -41.31 45.82
C ASP A 3 -7.50 -40.16 46.14
N ASP A 4 -7.06 -38.95 45.87
CA ASP A 4 -7.89 -37.82 45.47
C ASP A 4 -7.06 -37.01 44.45
N ASP A 5 -7.31 -37.34 43.18
CA ASP A 5 -7.01 -36.52 42.01
C ASP A 5 -7.93 -35.29 42.04
N ASP A 6 -7.38 -34.10 42.25
CA ASP A 6 -8.10 -32.85 41.99
C ASP A 6 -7.91 -32.44 40.52
N ASP A 7 -8.68 -33.09 39.65
CA ASP A 7 -8.99 -32.61 38.30
C ASP A 7 -9.95 -31.42 38.40
N HIS A 8 -9.42 -30.21 38.27
CA HIS A 8 -10.20 -28.99 38.02
C HIS A 8 -10.06 -28.56 36.56
N ASP A 9 -10.80 -29.26 35.70
CA ASP A 9 -11.07 -28.85 34.32
C ASP A 9 -12.01 -27.64 34.33
N HIS A 10 -11.43 -26.44 34.45
CA HIS A 10 -12.15 -25.19 34.22
C HIS A 10 -12.31 -24.97 32.71
N HIS A 11 -13.38 -25.53 32.15
CA HIS A 11 -13.91 -25.14 30.85
C HIS A 11 -14.31 -23.66 30.90
N HIS A 12 -13.37 -22.77 30.58
CA HIS A 12 -13.66 -21.37 30.34
C HIS A 12 -14.34 -21.24 28.98
N ASP A 13 -15.64 -20.93 28.99
CA ASP A 13 -16.46 -20.48 27.84
C ASP A 13 -15.99 -19.11 27.30
N ASN A 14 -14.70 -18.97 27.02
CA ASN A 14 -14.18 -17.78 26.35
C ASN A 14 -14.05 -18.08 24.85
N HIS A 15 -15.07 -17.69 24.09
CA HIS A 15 -15.07 -17.82 22.62
C HIS A 15 -14.02 -16.92 21.92
N TYR A 16 -13.30 -16.08 22.68
CA TYR A 16 -12.24 -15.25 22.16
C TYR A 16 -10.88 -15.94 22.27
N SER A 17 -10.08 -15.83 21.20
CA SER A 17 -8.65 -16.02 21.30
C SER A 17 -8.02 -14.98 22.24
N ASP A 18 -6.85 -15.29 22.78
CA ASP A 18 -6.09 -14.38 23.64
C ASP A 18 -5.90 -12.97 23.06
N MET A 19 -5.71 -12.87 21.74
CA MET A 19 -5.56 -11.58 21.06
C MET A 19 -6.89 -10.82 21.03
N GLN A 20 -7.99 -11.49 20.70
CA GLN A 20 -9.32 -10.88 20.70
C GLN A 20 -9.71 -10.40 22.11
N ALA A 21 -9.44 -11.21 23.13
CA ALA A 21 -9.68 -10.83 24.52
C ALA A 21 -8.87 -9.60 24.92
N ARG A 22 -7.58 -9.54 24.57
CA ARG A 22 -6.72 -8.36 24.83
C ARG A 22 -7.18 -7.10 24.09
N VAL A 23 -7.57 -7.21 22.82
CA VAL A 23 -8.08 -6.08 22.03
C VAL A 23 -9.37 -5.53 22.66
N ARG A 24 -10.31 -6.42 23.03
CA ARG A 24 -11.55 -6.03 23.71
C ARG A 24 -11.28 -5.35 25.06
N ALA A 25 -10.42 -5.93 25.89
CA ALA A 25 -10.08 -5.34 27.18
C ALA A 25 -9.47 -3.93 27.03
N LEU A 26 -8.61 -3.72 26.03
CA LEU A 26 -8.01 -2.41 25.74
C LEU A 26 -9.06 -1.40 25.28
N GLU A 27 -9.93 -1.78 24.35
CA GLU A 27 -11.04 -0.95 23.87
C GLU A 27 -11.96 -0.51 25.02
N THR A 28 -12.35 -1.46 25.89
CA THR A 28 -13.17 -1.18 27.07
C THR A 28 -12.50 -0.18 28.00
N VAL A 29 -11.26 -0.44 28.43
CA VAL A 29 -10.56 0.42 29.40
C VAL A 29 -10.31 1.83 28.84
N LEU A 30 -9.99 1.96 27.54
CA LEU A 30 -9.80 3.27 26.92
C LEU A 30 -11.11 4.05 26.77
N THR A 31 -12.22 3.36 26.50
CA THR A 31 -13.55 3.96 26.40
C THR A 31 -14.04 4.42 27.78
N GLU A 32 -13.94 3.57 28.81
CA GLU A 32 -14.33 3.90 30.18
C GLU A 32 -13.54 5.10 30.75
N LYS A 33 -12.29 5.25 30.32
CA LYS A 33 -11.45 6.41 30.67
C LYS A 33 -11.74 7.66 29.84
N GLY A 34 -12.64 7.59 28.86
CA GLY A 34 -12.96 8.70 27.96
C GLY A 34 -11.81 9.09 27.01
N LEU A 35 -10.87 8.18 26.74
CA LEU A 35 -9.71 8.43 25.87
C LEU A 35 -9.99 8.17 24.39
N ILE A 36 -11.01 7.34 24.10
CA ILE A 36 -11.48 7.07 22.74
C ILE A 36 -13.01 7.19 22.68
N ASP A 37 -13.51 7.53 21.50
CA ASP A 37 -14.92 7.41 21.13
C ASP A 37 -15.07 6.21 20.18
N PRO A 38 -15.77 5.13 20.57
CA PRO A 38 -16.00 3.97 19.70
C PRO A 38 -16.60 4.34 18.34
N ALA A 39 -17.51 5.32 18.28
CA ALA A 39 -18.11 5.75 17.02
C ALA A 39 -17.07 6.40 16.08
N ALA A 40 -16.07 7.10 16.64
CA ALA A 40 -14.97 7.64 15.86
C ALA A 40 -14.03 6.53 15.34
N ILE A 41 -13.84 5.45 16.11
CA ILE A 41 -13.09 4.28 15.65
C ILE A 41 -13.79 3.60 14.48
N ASP A 42 -15.11 3.42 14.54
CA ASP A 42 -15.90 2.84 13.45
C ASP A 42 -15.76 3.66 12.15
N VAL A 43 -15.81 4.99 12.24
CA VAL A 43 -15.59 5.87 11.07
C VAL A 43 -14.20 5.71 10.48
N ILE A 44 -13.17 5.53 11.32
CA ILE A 44 -11.79 5.30 10.86
C ILE A 44 -11.69 3.95 10.12
N VAL A 45 -12.28 2.89 10.68
CA VAL A 45 -12.31 1.56 10.06
C VAL A 45 -13.01 1.63 8.70
N GLU A 46 -14.23 2.16 8.65
CA GLU A 46 -15.02 2.29 7.42
C GLU A 46 -14.25 3.07 6.33
N THR A 47 -13.56 4.14 6.72
CA THR A 47 -12.78 4.98 5.81
C THR A 47 -11.69 4.19 5.09
N TYR A 48 -10.92 3.38 5.80
CA TYR A 48 -9.83 2.61 5.20
C TYR A 48 -10.27 1.28 4.58
N GLU A 49 -11.42 0.74 4.98
CA GLU A 49 -11.99 -0.45 4.34
C GLU A 49 -12.68 -0.14 3.01
N THR A 50 -13.35 1.01 2.91
CA THR A 50 -14.29 1.25 1.78
C THR A 50 -14.00 2.50 0.95
N LYS A 51 -13.39 3.54 1.53
CA LYS A 51 -13.26 4.86 0.89
C LYS A 51 -11.87 5.10 0.31
N ILE A 52 -10.82 4.66 1.01
CA ILE A 52 -9.43 4.91 0.61
C ILE A 52 -8.77 3.62 0.15
N GLY A 53 -8.31 3.60 -1.10
CA GLY A 53 -7.67 2.43 -1.69
C GLY A 53 -6.91 2.74 -2.98
N PRO A 54 -6.31 1.72 -3.61
CA PRO A 54 -5.41 1.88 -4.76
C PRO A 54 -6.07 2.52 -5.99
N ARG A 55 -7.40 2.55 -6.09
CA ARG A 55 -8.10 3.27 -7.16
C ARG A 55 -7.78 4.76 -7.20
N ASN A 56 -7.43 5.38 -6.06
CA ASN A 56 -7.00 6.77 -6.01
C ASN A 56 -5.66 6.95 -6.75
N GLY A 57 -4.66 6.13 -6.44
CA GLY A 57 -3.37 6.13 -7.12
C GLY A 57 -3.50 5.80 -8.62
N ALA A 58 -4.37 4.87 -8.99
CA ALA A 58 -4.60 4.50 -10.39
C ALA A 58 -5.08 5.71 -11.22
N ARG A 59 -5.97 6.55 -10.66
CA ARG A 59 -6.41 7.81 -11.28
C ARG A 59 -5.28 8.83 -11.38
N VAL A 60 -4.44 8.97 -10.35
CA VAL A 60 -3.24 9.82 -10.41
C VAL A 60 -2.34 9.41 -11.58
N VAL A 61 -2.07 8.11 -11.71
CA VAL A 61 -1.21 7.57 -12.79
C VAL A 61 -1.85 7.76 -14.16
N ALA A 62 -3.14 7.42 -14.32
CA ALA A 62 -3.85 7.56 -15.59
C ALA A 62 -3.90 9.02 -16.07
N ARG A 63 -4.11 9.97 -15.14
CA ARG A 63 -4.05 11.39 -15.45
C ARG A 63 -2.65 11.81 -15.88
N ALA A 64 -1.60 11.34 -15.19
CA ALA A 64 -0.21 11.62 -15.58
C ALA A 64 0.16 11.01 -16.95
N TRP A 65 -0.46 9.89 -17.35
CA TRP A 65 -0.28 9.33 -18.69
C TRP A 65 -1.01 10.11 -19.79
N SER A 66 -2.08 10.84 -19.44
CA SER A 66 -2.97 11.51 -20.39
C SER A 66 -2.72 13.02 -20.50
N ASP A 67 -2.18 13.63 -19.45
CA ASP A 67 -1.93 15.05 -19.32
C ASP A 67 -0.44 15.30 -19.01
N PRO A 68 0.36 15.69 -20.02
CA PRO A 68 1.78 15.98 -19.84
C PRO A 68 2.05 17.12 -18.83
N ALA A 69 1.16 18.11 -18.72
CA ALA A 69 1.33 19.20 -17.76
C ALA A 69 1.11 18.70 -16.33
N PHE A 70 0.11 17.84 -16.11
CA PHE A 70 -0.07 17.15 -14.84
C PHE A 70 1.10 16.23 -14.51
N ALA A 71 1.65 15.51 -15.49
CA ALA A 71 2.82 14.66 -15.29
C ALA A 71 4.05 15.45 -14.81
N GLU A 72 4.35 16.59 -15.43
CA GLU A 72 5.45 17.47 -15.01
C GLU A 72 5.19 18.11 -13.64
N TRP A 73 3.93 18.46 -13.34
CA TRP A 73 3.58 18.94 -12.01
C TRP A 73 3.76 17.84 -10.95
N LEU A 74 3.27 16.63 -11.21
CA LEU A 74 3.41 15.47 -10.32
C LEU A 74 4.88 15.12 -10.05
N LYS A 75 5.78 15.29 -11.03
CA LYS A 75 7.23 15.12 -10.83
C LYS A 75 7.83 16.18 -9.90
N ARG A 76 7.39 17.43 -10.04
CA ARG A 76 7.92 18.58 -9.29
C ARG A 76 7.37 18.66 -7.87
N ASP A 77 6.08 18.44 -7.71
CA ASP A 77 5.36 18.54 -6.46
C ASP A 77 4.18 17.54 -6.45
N ALA A 78 4.50 16.31 -6.04
CA ALA A 78 3.50 15.25 -6.03
C ALA A 78 2.42 15.48 -4.97
N THR A 79 2.73 16.20 -3.89
CA THR A 79 1.77 16.46 -2.82
C THR A 79 0.62 17.30 -3.35
N GLU A 80 0.93 18.45 -3.96
CA GLU A 80 -0.09 19.36 -4.47
C GLU A 80 -0.81 18.79 -5.70
N ALA A 81 -0.11 18.10 -6.60
CA ALA A 81 -0.74 17.47 -7.76
C ALA A 81 -1.77 16.40 -7.34
N ILE A 82 -1.42 15.55 -6.37
CA ILE A 82 -2.31 14.51 -5.81
C ILE A 82 -3.47 15.17 -5.04
N ALA A 83 -3.19 16.23 -4.27
CA ALA A 83 -4.21 16.99 -3.54
C ALA A 83 -5.25 17.63 -4.46
N SER A 84 -4.86 18.06 -5.68
CA SER A 84 -5.79 18.62 -6.67
C SER A 84 -6.88 17.64 -7.13
N LEU A 85 -6.66 16.33 -6.93
CA LEU A 85 -7.64 15.26 -7.19
C LEU A 85 -8.50 14.92 -5.95
N GLY A 86 -8.31 15.66 -4.85
CA GLY A 86 -8.98 15.43 -3.57
C GLY A 86 -8.32 14.36 -2.69
N TYR A 87 -7.14 13.85 -3.07
CA TYR A 87 -6.45 12.82 -2.30
C TYR A 87 -5.46 13.48 -1.33
N THR A 88 -5.85 13.57 -0.07
CA THR A 88 -5.02 14.16 1.00
C THR A 88 -5.15 13.32 2.27
N GLY A 89 -4.39 13.68 3.30
CA GLY A 89 -4.56 13.13 4.64
C GLY A 89 -3.39 12.25 5.10
N ARG A 90 -3.69 11.39 6.07
CA ARG A 90 -2.69 10.64 6.85
C ARG A 90 -1.80 9.79 5.98
N GLN A 91 -0.51 9.74 6.35
CA GLN A 91 0.51 8.96 5.64
C GLN A 91 0.56 9.31 4.14
N GLY A 92 0.35 10.58 3.83
CA GLY A 92 0.30 11.14 2.48
C GLY A 92 0.54 12.66 2.47
N GLU A 93 1.02 13.20 3.59
CA GLU A 93 1.28 14.62 3.82
C GLU A 93 2.46 15.13 2.99
N HIS A 94 3.41 14.24 2.67
CA HIS A 94 4.58 14.54 1.85
C HIS A 94 4.80 13.44 0.82
N MET A 95 4.29 13.68 -0.40
CA MET A 95 4.34 12.72 -1.49
C MET A 95 5.52 12.98 -2.43
N ARG A 96 6.06 11.90 -2.99
CA ARG A 96 6.98 11.92 -4.12
C ARG A 96 6.59 10.87 -5.14
N ALA A 97 6.29 11.31 -6.35
CA ALA A 97 6.10 10.42 -7.48
C ALA A 97 7.46 10.04 -8.09
N VAL A 98 7.67 8.74 -8.33
CA VAL A 98 8.90 8.21 -8.95
C VAL A 98 8.53 7.49 -10.23
N PHE A 99 8.94 8.05 -11.36
CA PHE A 99 8.51 7.58 -12.67
C PHE A 99 9.43 6.46 -13.15
N ASN A 100 8.84 5.35 -13.57
CA ASN A 100 9.54 4.35 -14.33
C ASN A 100 9.85 4.89 -15.73
N THR A 101 10.98 4.45 -16.28
CA THR A 101 11.42 4.77 -17.63
C THR A 101 11.96 3.51 -18.29
N VAL A 102 12.27 3.59 -19.58
CA VAL A 102 12.90 2.50 -20.33
C VAL A 102 14.17 1.98 -19.63
N ASP A 103 14.91 2.87 -18.97
CA ASP A 103 16.18 2.57 -18.31
C ASP A 103 16.08 2.29 -16.80
N THR A 104 14.99 2.70 -16.13
CA THR A 104 14.87 2.64 -14.67
C THR A 104 13.50 2.14 -14.21
N HIS A 105 13.52 1.11 -13.37
CA HIS A 105 12.38 0.60 -12.62
C HIS A 105 12.50 1.01 -11.15
N ASN A 106 11.47 1.61 -10.58
CA ASN A 106 11.43 1.99 -9.17
C ASN A 106 10.69 0.92 -8.36
N LEU A 107 11.16 0.67 -7.14
CA LEU A 107 10.56 -0.25 -6.17
C LEU A 107 10.51 0.44 -4.80
N VAL A 108 9.38 0.40 -4.11
CA VAL A 108 9.20 1.06 -2.80
C VAL A 108 9.17 0.03 -1.68
N VAL A 109 9.85 0.32 -0.58
CA VAL A 109 9.84 -0.51 0.64
C VAL A 109 9.89 0.39 1.88
N CYS A 110 9.54 -0.16 3.03
CA CYS A 110 9.90 0.38 4.33
C CYS A 110 10.60 -0.71 5.14
N THR A 111 11.92 -0.71 5.14
CA THR A 111 12.71 -1.78 5.78
C THR A 111 12.46 -1.85 7.28
N LEU A 112 12.22 -0.70 7.92
CA LEU A 112 12.08 -0.58 9.38
C LEU A 112 10.70 -0.96 9.91
N CYS A 113 9.63 -0.76 9.13
CA CYS A 113 8.27 -1.05 9.58
C CYS A 113 7.30 -1.32 8.41
N SER A 114 6.56 -0.29 7.99
CA SER A 114 5.46 -0.40 7.03
C SER A 114 4.99 0.94 6.45
N CYS A 115 5.84 1.98 6.46
CA CYS A 115 5.52 3.29 5.88
C CYS A 115 5.02 3.14 4.44
N TYR A 116 3.88 3.77 4.13
CA TYR A 116 3.13 3.52 2.89
C TYR A 116 2.17 4.70 2.58
N PRO A 117 1.92 5.08 1.31
CA PRO A 117 1.13 6.26 0.97
C PRO A 117 -0.39 6.01 1.09
N TRP A 118 -0.96 6.13 2.29
CA TRP A 118 -2.35 5.71 2.52
C TRP A 118 -3.36 6.51 1.70
N SER A 119 -3.15 7.81 1.52
CA SER A 119 -4.07 8.70 0.77
C SER A 119 -4.36 8.22 -0.67
N VAL A 120 -3.40 7.52 -1.29
CA VAL A 120 -3.51 7.05 -2.68
C VAL A 120 -3.55 5.53 -2.84
N LEU A 121 -3.00 4.75 -1.88
CA LEU A 121 -2.93 3.29 -1.99
C LEU A 121 -3.70 2.53 -0.90
N GLY A 122 -4.31 3.23 0.06
CA GLY A 122 -4.95 2.60 1.23
C GLY A 122 -3.94 1.93 2.16
N LEU A 123 -4.40 0.94 2.93
CA LEU A 123 -3.53 0.21 3.85
C LEU A 123 -2.59 -0.76 3.09
N PRO A 124 -1.33 -0.92 3.52
CA PRO A 124 -0.38 -1.78 2.85
C PRO A 124 -0.77 -3.26 2.94
N PRO A 125 -0.50 -4.05 1.89
CA PRO A 125 -0.74 -5.49 1.91
C PRO A 125 0.12 -6.19 2.96
N VAL A 126 -0.30 -7.38 3.39
CA VAL A 126 0.40 -8.16 4.44
C VAL A 126 1.86 -8.43 4.06
N TRP A 127 2.11 -8.80 2.81
CA TRP A 127 3.47 -9.11 2.32
C TRP A 127 4.41 -7.90 2.40
N TYR A 128 3.92 -6.68 2.21
CA TYR A 128 4.74 -5.47 2.25
C TYR A 128 5.28 -5.21 3.67
N LYS A 129 4.48 -5.56 4.68
CA LYS A 129 4.82 -5.43 6.11
C LYS A 129 5.73 -6.56 6.61
N ALA A 130 5.80 -7.66 5.86
CA ALA A 130 6.47 -8.88 6.27
C ALA A 130 8.00 -8.78 6.13
N PRO A 131 8.78 -9.42 7.03
CA PRO A 131 10.24 -9.42 6.94
C PRO A 131 10.80 -9.94 5.61
N ALA A 132 10.12 -10.90 4.98
CA ALA A 132 10.55 -11.51 3.73
C ALA A 132 10.73 -10.47 2.60
N TYR A 133 9.75 -9.58 2.43
CA TYR A 133 9.85 -8.48 1.47
C TYR A 133 10.85 -7.43 1.95
N ARG A 134 10.70 -6.97 3.20
CA ARG A 134 11.45 -5.83 3.75
C ARG A 134 12.95 -6.04 3.78
N SER A 135 13.41 -7.25 4.10
CA SER A 135 14.84 -7.57 4.17
C SER A 135 15.48 -7.72 2.79
N ARG A 136 14.75 -8.25 1.81
CA ARG A 136 15.30 -8.61 0.50
C ARG A 136 15.15 -7.53 -0.55
N ALA A 137 14.11 -6.69 -0.48
CA ALA A 137 13.86 -5.65 -1.49
C ALA A 137 15.03 -4.68 -1.67
N VAL A 138 15.84 -4.45 -0.63
CA VAL A 138 17.04 -3.58 -0.68
C VAL A 138 18.35 -4.31 -0.99
N ILE A 139 18.36 -5.64 -1.02
CA ILE A 139 19.57 -6.47 -1.24
C ILE A 139 19.51 -7.17 -2.60
N ASP A 140 18.39 -7.84 -2.86
CA ASP A 140 18.10 -8.59 -4.08
C ASP A 140 16.74 -8.18 -4.64
N PRO A 141 16.60 -6.94 -5.14
CA PRO A 141 15.33 -6.46 -5.68
C PRO A 141 14.88 -7.26 -6.92
N ARG A 142 15.83 -7.79 -7.71
CA ARG A 142 15.50 -8.58 -8.91
C ARG A 142 14.93 -9.95 -8.55
N GLY A 143 15.49 -10.63 -7.55
CA GLY A 143 14.92 -11.89 -7.06
C GLY A 143 13.54 -11.69 -6.42
N VAL A 144 13.33 -10.60 -5.67
CA VAL A 144 12.00 -10.24 -5.15
C VAL A 144 11.01 -10.02 -6.30
N LEU A 145 11.38 -9.25 -7.33
CA LEU A 145 10.51 -9.03 -8.50
C LEU A 145 10.16 -10.34 -9.23
N ALA A 146 11.11 -11.27 -9.33
CA ALA A 146 10.86 -12.57 -9.95
C ALA A 146 9.79 -13.39 -9.21
N GLU A 147 9.70 -13.27 -7.88
CA GLU A 147 8.64 -13.91 -7.07
C GLU A 147 7.25 -13.30 -7.33
N PHE A 148 7.19 -12.03 -7.75
CA PHE A 148 5.97 -11.39 -8.24
C PHE A 148 5.71 -11.65 -9.75
N GLY A 149 6.54 -12.47 -10.41
CA GLY A 149 6.43 -12.76 -11.84
C GLY A 149 6.96 -11.66 -12.75
N VAL A 150 7.69 -10.67 -12.21
CA VAL A 150 8.27 -9.57 -12.97
C VAL A 150 9.74 -9.86 -13.28
N THR A 151 10.06 -10.01 -14.57
CA THR A 151 11.44 -10.12 -15.06
C THR A 151 11.81 -8.86 -15.84
N LEU A 152 12.78 -8.09 -15.33
CA LEU A 152 13.25 -6.86 -15.99
C LEU A 152 14.46 -7.15 -16.89
N PRO A 153 14.61 -6.45 -18.04
CA PRO A 153 15.81 -6.53 -18.87
C PRO A 153 17.10 -6.32 -18.06
N GLU A 154 18.17 -7.00 -18.43
CA GLU A 154 19.46 -6.96 -17.71
C GLU A 154 19.99 -5.53 -17.56
N GLY A 155 19.91 -4.73 -18.63
CA GLY A 155 20.36 -3.33 -18.63
C GLY A 155 19.46 -2.35 -17.88
N LYS A 156 18.24 -2.74 -17.49
CA LYS A 156 17.30 -1.85 -16.80
C LYS A 156 17.70 -1.72 -15.33
N LYS A 157 17.97 -0.50 -14.86
CA LYS A 157 18.35 -0.23 -13.47
C LYS A 157 17.15 -0.42 -12.55
N VAL A 158 17.36 -1.00 -11.37
CA VAL A 158 16.35 -1.01 -10.31
C VAL A 158 16.74 -0.01 -9.24
N ARG A 159 15.86 0.97 -8.98
CA ARG A 159 16.04 1.96 -7.92
C ARG A 159 15.06 1.65 -6.79
N VAL A 160 15.61 1.25 -5.65
CA VAL A 160 14.82 0.96 -4.46
C VAL A 160 14.72 2.21 -3.59
N TRP A 161 13.51 2.54 -3.18
CA TRP A 161 13.20 3.67 -2.31
C TRP A 161 12.76 3.15 -0.94
N ASP A 162 13.66 3.30 0.04
CA ASP A 162 13.36 2.93 1.42
C ASP A 162 12.74 4.11 2.18
N SER A 163 11.51 3.91 2.64
CA SER A 163 10.68 4.90 3.32
C SER A 163 11.10 5.05 4.78
N THR A 164 12.29 5.62 4.98
CA THR A 164 12.96 5.80 6.29
C THR A 164 12.62 7.11 7.00
N ALA A 165 11.91 8.01 6.32
CA ALA A 165 11.46 9.31 6.83
C ALA A 165 9.95 9.49 6.56
N GLU A 166 9.43 10.70 6.76
CA GLU A 166 8.00 11.02 6.51
C GLU A 166 7.64 11.24 5.03
N LEU A 167 8.60 11.11 4.11
CA LEU A 167 8.31 11.04 2.68
C LEU A 167 7.61 9.72 2.33
N ARG A 168 6.60 9.80 1.46
CA ARG A 168 5.88 8.64 0.93
C ARG A 168 5.99 8.63 -0.59
N TYR A 169 6.21 7.44 -1.16
CA TYR A 169 6.51 7.28 -2.57
C TYR A 169 5.35 6.62 -3.32
N LEU A 170 5.04 7.15 -4.49
CA LEU A 170 4.14 6.52 -5.46
C LEU A 170 4.95 6.21 -6.73
N VAL A 171 5.01 4.96 -7.15
CA VAL A 171 5.59 4.61 -8.45
C VAL A 171 4.59 4.97 -9.54
N VAL A 172 5.04 5.71 -10.55
CA VAL A 172 4.29 5.92 -11.79
C VAL A 172 4.84 4.93 -12.82
N PRO A 173 4.13 3.81 -13.09
CA PRO A 173 4.59 2.83 -14.07
C PRO A 173 4.62 3.42 -15.49
N GLU A 174 5.33 2.76 -16.40
CA GLU A 174 5.31 3.13 -17.82
C GLU A 174 3.93 2.83 -18.42
N ARG A 175 3.45 3.74 -19.28
CA ARG A 175 2.21 3.53 -20.02
C ARG A 175 2.40 2.37 -21.00
N PRO A 176 1.55 1.34 -20.99
CA PRO A 176 1.66 0.23 -21.91
C PRO A 176 1.32 0.67 -23.35
N VAL A 177 2.05 0.11 -24.32
CA VAL A 177 1.81 0.35 -25.76
C VAL A 177 0.44 -0.18 -26.18
N GLY A 178 -0.17 0.41 -27.21
CA GLY A 178 -1.50 -0.01 -27.68
C GLY A 178 -2.65 0.61 -26.87
N THR A 179 -2.37 1.63 -26.06
CA THR A 179 -3.38 2.40 -25.30
C THR A 179 -3.59 3.80 -25.88
N GLU A 180 -3.13 4.07 -27.09
CA GLU A 180 -3.28 5.36 -27.75
C GLU A 180 -4.77 5.73 -27.87
N GLY A 181 -5.13 6.96 -27.48
CA GLY A 181 -6.51 7.44 -27.54
C GLY A 181 -7.46 6.93 -26.45
N TRP A 182 -7.00 6.04 -25.56
CA TRP A 182 -7.79 5.59 -24.40
C TRP A 182 -8.09 6.76 -23.46
N ASN A 183 -9.27 6.71 -22.83
CA ASN A 183 -9.64 7.69 -21.82
C ASN A 183 -9.02 7.36 -20.45
N GLU A 184 -9.08 8.32 -19.52
CA GLU A 184 -8.45 8.18 -18.20
C GLU A 184 -9.00 6.99 -17.40
N THR A 185 -10.28 6.67 -17.52
CA THR A 185 -10.89 5.53 -16.81
C THR A 185 -10.31 4.21 -17.32
N GLU A 186 -10.27 4.03 -18.64
CA GLU A 186 -9.71 2.82 -19.27
C GLU A 186 -8.21 2.65 -18.94
N LEU A 187 -7.48 3.77 -18.89
CA LEU A 187 -6.07 3.77 -18.48
C LEU A 187 -5.90 3.44 -16.99
N ALA A 188 -6.76 3.96 -16.13
CA ALA A 188 -6.70 3.70 -14.69
C ALA A 188 -6.95 2.22 -14.39
N ASP A 189 -7.80 1.55 -15.17
CA ASP A 189 -8.01 0.11 -15.01
C ASP A 189 -6.69 -0.65 -15.12
N LEU A 190 -5.80 -0.29 -16.05
CA LEU A 190 -4.48 -0.93 -16.27
C LEU A 190 -3.49 -0.80 -15.10
N VAL A 191 -3.78 0.03 -14.09
CA VAL A 191 -2.85 0.38 -13.03
C VAL A 191 -3.17 -0.40 -11.75
N SER A 192 -2.47 -1.52 -11.55
CA SER A 192 -2.58 -2.31 -10.32
C SER A 192 -1.89 -1.64 -9.13
N ARG A 193 -2.28 -2.04 -7.91
CA ARG A 193 -1.57 -1.66 -6.69
C ARG A 193 -0.08 -2.00 -6.78
N ASP A 194 0.23 -3.20 -7.26
CA ASP A 194 1.60 -3.70 -7.32
C ASP A 194 2.44 -2.90 -8.32
N ALA A 195 1.86 -2.44 -9.43
CA ALA A 195 2.53 -1.52 -10.36
C ALA A 195 2.89 -0.16 -9.69
N MET A 196 2.06 0.31 -8.76
CA MET A 196 2.29 1.55 -8.02
C MET A 196 3.21 1.42 -6.80
N ILE A 197 3.47 0.19 -6.34
CA ILE A 197 4.56 -0.13 -5.39
C ILE A 197 5.88 -0.37 -6.15
N GLY A 198 5.77 -0.82 -7.40
CA GLY A 198 6.89 -1.26 -8.22
C GLY A 198 7.16 -2.76 -8.15
N THR A 199 6.31 -3.56 -7.49
CA THR A 199 6.38 -5.03 -7.53
C THR A 199 5.70 -5.62 -8.77
N GLY A 200 4.96 -4.81 -9.52
CA GLY A 200 4.33 -5.14 -10.79
C GLY A 200 4.71 -4.17 -11.91
N VAL A 201 4.17 -4.42 -13.09
CA VAL A 201 4.11 -3.46 -14.21
C VAL A 201 2.64 -3.17 -14.54
N ALA A 202 2.36 -2.09 -15.26
CA ALA A 202 1.02 -1.84 -15.77
C ALA A 202 0.56 -3.00 -16.66
N ALA A 203 -0.72 -3.35 -16.58
CA ALA A 203 -1.30 -4.41 -17.39
C ALA A 203 -1.27 -4.04 -18.88
N MET A 204 -1.00 -5.02 -19.74
CA MET A 204 -1.18 -4.82 -21.18
C MET A 204 -2.68 -4.80 -21.53
N PRO A 205 -3.09 -4.09 -22.60
CA PRO A 205 -4.46 -4.13 -23.08
C PRO A 205 -4.97 -5.57 -23.25
N GLY A 206 -6.13 -5.88 -22.68
CA GLY A 206 -6.75 -7.21 -22.72
C GLY A 206 -6.26 -8.21 -21.66
N ALA A 207 -5.31 -7.83 -20.80
CA ALA A 207 -4.93 -8.62 -19.63
C ALA A 207 -5.84 -8.32 -18.43
N ALA A 208 -6.15 -9.35 -17.64
CA ALA A 208 -6.77 -9.18 -16.32
C ALA A 208 -5.72 -8.72 -15.29
N ILE A 209 -6.19 -8.03 -14.24
CA ILE A 209 -5.38 -7.19 -13.35
C ILE A 209 -5.64 -7.57 -11.90
#